data_AF-A0A9D7C826-F1
#
_entry.id   AF-A0A9D7C826-F1
#
_cell.length_a   1.000
_cell.length_b   1.000
_cell.length_c   1.000
_cell.angle_alpha   90.00
_cell.angle_beta   90.00
_cell.angle_gamma   90.00
#
_symmetry.space_group_name_H-M   'P 1'
#
loop_
_entity.id
_entity.type
_entity.pdbx_description
1 polymer ?
#
loop_
_entity_poly.entity_id
_entity_poly.type
_entity_poly.pdbx_seq_one_letter_code
_entity_poly.pdbx_strand_id
1 'polypeptide(L)' 'MVQCIGGLRAGMGYTGATNIRALQEARFVKISTAGIRESHVHDVVITNEAPNYSR' A
#
# COMPACT_ATOMS: atom_id res chain seq x y z
N MET A 1 -15.83 -2.80 -0.27
CA MET A 1 -15.33 -4.06 0.37
C MET A 1 -14.25 -4.75 -0.46
N VAL A 2 -14.41 -4.93 -1.78
CA VAL A 2 -13.41 -5.59 -2.66
C VAL A 2 -12.02 -4.93 -2.60
N GLN A 3 -11.96 -3.59 -2.59
CA GLN A 3 -10.70 -2.85 -2.59
C GLN A 3 -9.84 -3.10 -1.34
N CYS A 4 -10.46 -3.19 -0.15
CA CYS A 4 -9.72 -3.47 1.10
C CYS A 4 -9.11 -4.87 1.08
N ILE A 5 -9.86 -5.88 0.64
CA ILE A 5 -9.38 -7.26 0.55
C ILE A 5 -8.31 -7.37 -0.55
N GLY A 6 -8.51 -6.69 -1.68
CA GLY A 6 -7.53 -6.64 -2.79
C GLY A 6 -6.21 -6.04 -2.34
N GLY A 7 -6.24 -4.91 -1.63
CA GLY A 7 -5.04 -4.27 -1.07
C GLY A 7 -4.29 -5.16 -0.09
N LEU A 8 -5.02 -5.83 0.82
CA LEU A 8 -4.41 -6.77 1.76
C LEU A 8 -3.71 -7.93 1.03
N ARG A 9 -4.37 -8.55 0.04
CA ARG A 9 -3.78 -9.66 -0.73
C ARG A 9 -2.57 -9.22 -1.56
N ALA A 10 -2.60 -8.02 -2.12
CA ALA A 10 -1.45 -7.45 -2.83
C ALA A 10 -0.26 -7.29 -1.88
N GLY A 11 -0.49 -6.72 -0.68
CA GLY A 11 0.54 -6.61 0.37
C GLY A 11 1.11 -7.96 0.79
N MET A 12 0.24 -8.95 1.03
CA MET A 12 0.65 -10.33 1.35
C MET A 12 1.50 -10.94 0.22
N GLY A 13 1.19 -10.65 -1.05
CA GLY A 13 1.98 -11.08 -2.19
C GLY A 13 3.39 -10.49 -2.19
N TYR A 14 3.52 -9.18 -1.95
CA TYR A 14 4.83 -8.51 -1.87
C TYR A 14 5.71 -9.05 -0.72
N THR A 15 5.10 -9.44 0.39
CA THR A 15 5.83 -9.98 1.56
C THR A 15 5.96 -11.50 1.53
N GLY A 16 5.44 -12.20 0.52
CA GLY A 16 5.44 -13.67 0.45
C GLY A 16 4.62 -14.35 1.56
N ALA A 17 3.66 -13.65 2.15
CA ALA A 17 2.87 -14.16 3.26
C ALA A 17 1.68 -15.00 2.78
N THR A 18 1.69 -16.30 3.05
CA THR A 18 0.60 -17.22 2.66
C THR A 18 -0.64 -17.10 3.55
N ASN A 19 -0.51 -16.48 4.72
CA ASN A 19 -1.60 -16.26 5.67
C ASN A 19 -1.30 -15.04 6.57
N ILE A 20 -2.28 -14.66 7.41
CA ILE A 20 -2.18 -13.47 8.27
C ILE A 20 -1.07 -13.59 9.32
N ARG A 21 -0.82 -14.79 9.86
CA ARG A 21 0.26 -14.97 10.85
C ARG A 21 1.62 -14.73 10.22
N ALA A 22 1.85 -15.25 9.00
CA ALA A 22 3.06 -14.98 8.24
C ALA A 22 3.22 -13.48 7.90
N LEU A 23 2.12 -12.78 7.59
CA LEU A 23 2.15 -11.33 7.35
C LEU A 23 2.57 -10.54 8.60
N GLN A 24 2.14 -10.98 9.78
CA GLN A 24 2.49 -10.33 11.05
C GLN A 24 3.99 -10.42 11.39
N GLU A 25 4.74 -11.32 10.74
CA GLU A 25 6.19 -11.46 10.88
C GLU A 25 6.98 -10.60 9.87
N ALA A 26 6.28 -9.87 8.98
CA ALA A 26 6.92 -9.00 8.00
C ALA A 26 7.70 -7.85 8.67
N ARG A 27 8.73 -7.37 7.97
CA ARG A 27 9.60 -6.30 8.47
C ARG A 27 9.19 -4.95 7.93
N PHE A 28 9.24 -3.95 8.80
CA PHE A 28 9.08 -2.56 8.42
C PHE A 28 10.43 -1.85 8.33
N VAL A 29 10.50 -0.84 7.47
CA VAL A 29 11.61 0.10 7.40
C VAL A 29 11.09 1.48 7.74
N LYS A 30 11.85 2.23 8.54
CA LYS A 30 11.50 3.62 8.88
C LYS A 30 11.81 4.51 7.68
N ILE A 31 10.83 5.31 7.27
CA ILE A 31 10.97 6.29 6.19
C ILE A 31 11.00 7.72 6.74
N SER A 32 11.52 8.64 5.94
CA SER A 32 11.52 10.09 6.24
C SER A 32 10.21 10.74 5.79
N THR A 33 10.00 12.00 6.17
CA THR A 33 8.87 12.81 5.67
C THR A 33 8.91 12.99 4.15
N ALA A 34 10.12 13.07 3.56
CA ALA A 34 10.29 13.06 2.12
C ALA A 34 9.82 11.73 1.50
N GLY A 35 10.14 10.59 2.14
CA GLY A 35 9.68 9.27 1.71
C GLY A 35 8.15 9.10 1.77
N ILE A 36 7.48 9.74 2.73
CA ILE A 36 6.02 9.78 2.78
C ILE A 36 5.46 10.49 1.54
N ARG A 37 5.99 11.69 1.22
CA ARG A 37 5.55 12.43 0.03
C ARG A 37 5.81 11.65 -1.26
N GLU A 38 6.96 10.98 -1.34
CA GLU A 38 7.33 10.13 -2.48
C GLU A 38 6.40 8.92 -2.63
N SER A 39 5.97 8.31 -1.52
CA SER A 39 5.08 7.15 -1.56
C SER A 39 3.66 7.49 -2.05
N HIS A 40 3.20 8.71 -1.80
CA HIS A 40 1.95 9.21 -2.36
C HIS A 40 2.13 9.63 -3.83
N VAL A 41 1.04 9.63 -4.60
CA VAL A 41 1.02 10.24 -5.93
C VAL A 41 1.48 11.70 -5.81
N HIS A 42 2.53 12.06 -6.55
CA HIS A 42 3.14 13.39 -6.55
C HIS A 42 3.51 13.82 -7.98
N ASP A 43 3.64 15.13 -8.17
CA ASP A 43 4.02 15.79 -9.43
C ASP A 43 3.15 15.48 -10.67
N VAL A 44 1.90 15.07 -10.44
CA VAL A 44 0.89 14.83 -11.49
C VAL A 44 -0.48 15.36 -11.09
N VAL A 45 -1.30 15.67 -12.09
CA VAL A 45 -2.72 16.01 -11.90
C VAL A 45 -3.56 14.74 -12.09
N ILE A 46 -4.34 14.38 -11.07
CA ILE A 46 -5.27 13.25 -11.14
C ILE A 46 -6.48 13.70 -11.97
N THR A 47 -6.62 13.15 -13.18
CA THR A 47 -7.72 13.47 -14.10
C THR A 47 -8.93 12.53 -13.94
N ASN A 48 -8.71 11.35 -13.37
CA ASN A 48 -9.75 10.34 -13.10
C ASN A 48 -9.60 9.80 -11.69
N GLU A 49 -10.72 9.60 -11.00
CA GLU A 49 -10.73 9.06 -9.65
C GLU A 49 -10.39 7.56 -9.62
N ALA A 50 -9.60 7.16 -8.62
CA ALA A 50 -9.29 5.76 -8.36
C ALA A 50 -10.23 5.21 -7.26
N PRO A 51 -10.75 3.98 -7.41
CA PRO A 51 -11.70 3.41 -6.46
C PRO A 51 -11.11 3.05 -5.09
N ASN A 52 -9.78 3.15 -4.93
CA ASN A 52 -9.02 2.78 -3.74
C ASN A 52 -7.99 3.84 -3.30
N TYR A 53 -8.04 5.05 -3.87
CA TYR A 53 -7.09 6.11 -3.54
C TYR A 53 -7.78 7.47 -3.55
N SER A 54 -7.77 8.13 -2.39
CA SER A 54 -8.17 9.53 -2.21
C SER A 54 -7.07 10.21 -1.39
N ARG A 55 -6.81 11.49 -1.71
CA ARG A 55 -5.95 12.34 -0.88
C ARG A 55 -6.72 12.88 0.33
#